data_AF-A0A5C4MSZ3-F1
#
_entry.id   AF-A0A5C4MSZ3-F1
#
_cell.length_a   1.000
_cell.length_b   1.000
_cell.length_c   1.000
_cell.angle_alpha   90.00
_cell.angle_beta   90.00
_cell.angle_gamma   90.00
#
_symmetry.space_group_name_H-M   'P 1'
#
loop_
_entity.id
_entity.type
_entity.pdbx_description
1 polymer ?
#
loop_
_entity_poly.entity_id
_entity_poly.type
_entity_poly.pdbx_seq_one_letter_code
_entity_poly.pdbx_strand_id
1 'polypeptide(L)'
;MAAFAQTCQFTGNQMVCDNGLRAQQFGNQTFYSDGRVEQQFGSMTFGSDGLSSQRVGNQTFYSDGTSTQRIGNQTFHSDGTICQQVGSQVTCN
;
A
#
# COMPACT_ATOMS: atom_id res chain seq x y z
N MET A 1 -19.67 -5.90 11.13
CA MET A 1 -19.56 -5.61 9.69
C MET A 1 -18.24 -6.22 9.24
N ALA A 2 -18.27 -7.25 8.38
CA ALA A 2 -17.05 -7.95 7.98
C ALA A 2 -16.29 -7.08 6.97
N ALA A 3 -15.14 -6.54 7.37
CA ALA A 3 -14.19 -5.97 6.42
C ALA A 3 -13.67 -7.12 5.56
N PHE A 4 -14.07 -7.16 4.28
CA PHE A 4 -13.59 -8.17 3.35
C PHE A 4 -12.09 -7.93 3.18
N ALA A 5 -11.26 -8.82 3.70
CA ALA A 5 -9.82 -8.76 3.49
C ALA A 5 -9.54 -8.92 2.00
N GLN A 6 -9.09 -7.86 1.33
CA GLN A 6 -8.66 -7.92 -0.06
C GLN A 6 -7.42 -8.84 -0.13
N THR A 7 -7.53 -9.93 -0.87
CA THR A 7 -6.46 -10.89 -1.14
C THR A 7 -5.74 -10.54 -2.43
N CYS A 8 -4.55 -9.94 -2.30
CA CYS A 8 -3.67 -9.68 -3.44
C CYS A 8 -2.56 -10.73 -3.50
N GLN A 9 -2.37 -11.33 -4.68
CA GLN A 9 -1.28 -12.25 -4.97
C GLN A 9 -0.19 -11.54 -5.76
N PHE A 10 1.06 -11.80 -5.40
CA PHE A 10 2.22 -11.26 -6.10
C PHE A 10 2.94 -12.37 -6.85
N THR A 11 3.15 -12.18 -8.14
CA THR A 11 3.95 -13.08 -8.99
C THR A 11 5.03 -12.24 -9.67
N GLY A 12 6.24 -12.29 -9.13
CA GLY A 12 7.35 -11.42 -9.57
C GLY A 12 6.98 -9.94 -9.38
N ASN A 13 7.03 -9.17 -10.46
CA ASN A 13 6.69 -7.74 -10.46
C ASN A 13 5.19 -7.47 -10.71
N GLN A 14 4.34 -8.49 -10.74
CA GLN A 14 2.90 -8.34 -10.94
C GLN A 14 2.14 -8.63 -9.66
N MET A 15 1.14 -7.80 -9.37
CA MET A 15 0.15 -7.98 -8.32
C MET A 15 -1.22 -8.21 -8.99
N VAL A 16 -1.98 -9.18 -8.51
CA VAL A 16 -3.37 -9.42 -8.90
C VAL A 16 -4.20 -9.59 -7.65
N CYS A 17 -5.22 -8.75 -7.48
CA CYS A 17 -6.15 -8.82 -6.37
C CYS A 17 -7.47 -9.48 -6.80
N ASP A 18 -8.18 -10.12 -5.87
CA ASP A 18 -9.47 -10.77 -6.13
C ASP A 18 -10.57 -9.82 -6.62
N ASN A 19 -10.46 -8.52 -6.31
CA ASN A 19 -11.34 -7.47 -6.85
C ASN A 19 -11.06 -7.09 -8.31
N GLY A 20 -10.12 -7.79 -8.98
CA GLY A 20 -9.74 -7.55 -10.36
C GLY A 20 -8.70 -6.45 -10.57
N LEU A 21 -8.28 -5.74 -9.50
CA LEU A 21 -7.18 -4.79 -9.57
C LEU A 21 -5.88 -5.53 -9.87
N ARG A 22 -5.14 -5.06 -10.86
CA ARG A 22 -3.82 -5.56 -11.21
C ARG A 22 -2.81 -4.43 -11.12
N ALA A 23 -1.62 -4.72 -10.62
CA ALA A 23 -0.50 -3.78 -10.65
C ALA A 23 0.71 -4.44 -11.30
N GLN A 24 1.49 -3.67 -12.04
CA GLN A 24 2.73 -4.14 -12.64
C GLN A 24 3.85 -3.13 -12.41
N GLN A 25 4.94 -3.59 -11.81
CA GLN A 25 6.10 -2.77 -11.52
C GLN A 25 7.15 -2.86 -12.62
N PHE A 26 7.51 -1.72 -13.20
CA PHE A 26 8.62 -1.55 -14.13
C PHE A 26 9.61 -0.53 -13.59
N GLY A 27 10.77 -1.01 -13.12
CA GLY A 27 11.77 -0.17 -12.46
C GLY A 27 11.19 0.49 -11.21
N ASN A 28 11.18 1.82 -11.18
CA ASN A 28 10.63 2.61 -10.09
C ASN A 28 9.17 3.03 -10.31
N GLN A 29 8.49 2.52 -11.34
CA GLN A 29 7.09 2.84 -11.61
C GLN A 29 6.20 1.61 -11.42
N THR A 30 5.04 1.81 -10.83
CA THR A 30 3.99 0.79 -10.67
C THR A 30 2.76 1.25 -11.43
N PHE A 31 2.32 0.45 -12.39
CA PHE A 31 1.16 0.72 -13.23
C PHE A 31 -0.01 -0.13 -12.74
N TYR A 32 -1.09 0.52 -12.34
CA TYR A 32 -2.32 -0.14 -11.93
C TYR A 32 -3.31 -0.21 -13.09
N SER A 33 -4.10 -1.29 -13.14
CA SER A 33 -5.08 -1.52 -14.20
C SER A 33 -6.26 -0.55 -14.19
N ASP A 34 -6.46 0.19 -13.11
CA ASP A 34 -7.44 1.27 -12.99
C ASP A 34 -6.94 2.60 -13.60
N GLY A 35 -5.72 2.61 -14.15
CA GLY A 35 -5.11 3.77 -14.78
C GLY A 35 -4.22 4.60 -13.85
N ARG A 36 -4.12 4.24 -12.56
CA ARG A 36 -3.17 4.90 -11.65
C ARG A 36 -1.74 4.47 -11.97
N VAL A 37 -0.82 5.41 -11.84
CA VAL A 37 0.62 5.17 -11.92
C VAL A 37 1.26 5.74 -10.67
N GLU A 38 2.04 4.92 -9.99
CA GLU A 38 2.88 5.35 -8.88
C GLU A 38 4.33 5.38 -9.33
N GLN A 39 5.04 6.48 -9.04
CA GLN A 39 6.45 6.61 -9.31
C GLN A 39 7.22 6.81 -8.01
N GLN A 40 8.20 5.93 -7.77
CA GLN A 40 9.06 5.98 -6.61
C GLN A 40 10.35 6.76 -6.92
N PHE A 41 10.69 7.72 -6.07
CA PHE A 41 11.96 8.44 -6.10
C PHE A 41 12.60 8.44 -4.70
N GLY A 42 13.57 7.55 -4.50
CA GLY A 42 14.18 7.32 -3.19
C GLY A 42 13.13 6.82 -2.19
N SER A 43 12.88 7.62 -1.15
CA SER A 43 11.85 7.33 -0.14
C SER A 43 10.49 7.97 -0.42
N MET A 44 10.36 8.72 -1.53
CA MET A 44 9.09 9.33 -1.93
C MET A 44 8.39 8.47 -2.99
N THR A 45 7.06 8.44 -2.95
CA THR A 45 6.21 7.83 -3.97
C THR A 45 5.19 8.87 -4.42
N PHE A 46 5.05 9.07 -5.73
CA PHE A 46 4.12 10.01 -6.33
C PHE A 46 3.08 9.24 -7.15
N GLY A 47 1.82 9.32 -6.74
CA GLY A 47 0.69 8.77 -7.47
C GLY A 47 0.14 9.77 -8.48
N SER A 48 -0.25 9.28 -9.65
CA SER A 48 -0.89 10.08 -10.70
C SER A 48 -2.29 10.58 -10.32
N ASP A 49 -2.87 10.04 -9.24
CA ASP A 49 -4.13 10.46 -8.61
C ASP A 49 -3.95 11.66 -7.66
N GLY A 50 -2.74 12.20 -7.53
CA GLY A 50 -2.43 13.35 -6.69
C GLY A 50 -2.09 12.99 -5.24
N LEU A 51 -2.21 11.72 -4.87
CA LEU A 51 -1.70 11.20 -3.61
C LEU A 51 -0.19 10.95 -3.74
N SER A 52 0.58 11.46 -2.79
CA SER A 52 2.00 11.17 -2.65
C SER A 52 2.29 10.69 -1.24
N SER A 53 3.36 9.93 -1.08
CA SER A 53 3.80 9.47 0.22
C SER A 53 5.31 9.60 0.37
N GLN A 54 5.77 9.79 1.61
CA GLN A 54 7.18 9.81 1.97
C GLN A 54 7.43 8.86 3.12
N ARG A 55 8.38 7.95 2.92
CA ARG A 55 8.82 7.03 3.96
C ARG A 55 10.01 7.61 4.72
N VAL A 56 9.90 7.67 6.05
CA VAL A 56 10.98 8.06 6.95
C VAL A 56 11.14 6.96 8.00
N GLY A 57 12.17 6.14 7.83
CA GLY A 57 12.39 4.95 8.67
C GLY A 57 11.25 3.94 8.54
N ASN A 58 10.53 3.71 9.65
CA ASN A 58 9.36 2.83 9.72
C ASN A 58 8.02 3.57 9.61
N GLN A 59 8.03 4.89 9.39
CA GLN A 59 6.83 5.70 9.19
C GLN A 59 6.65 6.04 7.70
N THR A 60 5.41 6.12 7.26
CA THR A 60 5.01 6.62 5.94
C THR A 60 4.04 7.77 6.14
N PHE A 61 4.34 8.93 5.59
CA PHE A 61 3.49 10.11 5.62
C PHE A 61 2.83 10.26 4.25
N TYR A 62 1.53 10.51 4.23
CA TYR A 62 0.77 10.72 3.01
C TYR A 62 0.43 12.21 2.86
N SER A 63 0.29 12.66 1.61
CA SER A 63 0.01 14.07 1.30
C SER A 63 -1.39 14.53 1.70
N ASP A 64 -2.29 13.61 2.03
CA ASP A 64 -3.61 13.89 2.57
C ASP A 64 -3.59 14.16 4.10
N GLY A 65 -2.41 14.12 4.72
CA GLY A 65 -2.22 14.34 6.15
C GLY A 65 -2.30 13.08 7.01
N THR A 66 -2.62 11.93 6.40
CA THR A 66 -2.59 10.65 7.11
C THR A 66 -1.15 10.13 7.24
N SER A 67 -0.91 9.24 8.20
CA SER A 67 0.37 8.55 8.31
C SER A 67 0.18 7.11 8.80
N THR A 68 1.16 6.27 8.48
CA THR A 68 1.25 4.91 8.99
C THR A 68 2.60 4.65 9.63
N GLN A 69 2.63 3.83 10.67
CA GLN A 69 3.86 3.38 11.30
C GLN A 69 3.86 1.85 11.35
N ARG A 70 4.92 1.23 10.83
CA ARG A 70 5.09 -0.22 10.89
C ARG A 70 5.96 -0.61 12.09
N ILE A 71 5.45 -1.49 12.94
CA ILE A 71 6.19 -2.08 14.07
C ILE A 71 6.01 -3.60 14.00
N GLY A 72 7.08 -4.30 13.63
CA GLY A 72 7.02 -5.75 13.38
C GLY A 72 6.06 -6.11 12.25
N ASN A 73 5.07 -6.95 12.56
CA ASN A 73 3.99 -7.35 11.65
C ASN A 73 2.72 -6.50 11.78
N GLN A 74 2.75 -5.41 12.56
CA GLN A 74 1.64 -4.48 12.73
C GLN A 74 1.90 -3.16 12.02
N THR A 75 0.84 -2.57 11.47
CA THR A 75 0.80 -1.26 10.85
C THR A 75 -0.23 -0.43 11.60
N PHE A 76 0.22 0.65 12.21
CA PHE A 76 -0.60 1.60 12.95
C PHE A 76 -0.91 2.78 12.04
N HIS A 77 -2.18 3.10 11.86
CA HIS A 77 -2.64 4.23 11.07
C HIS A 77 -2.96 5.42 12.00
N SER A 78 -2.78 6.64 11.50
CA SER A 78 -3.00 7.88 12.26
C SER A 78 -4.46 8.10 12.69
N ASP A 79 -5.41 7.43 12.07
CA ASP A 79 -6.84 7.42 12.41
C ASP A 79 -7.18 6.44 13.55
N GLY A 80 -6.19 5.69 14.06
CA GLY A 80 -6.37 4.70 15.13
C GLY A 80 -6.60 3.27 14.62
N THR A 81 -6.69 3.07 13.30
CA THR A 81 -6.79 1.73 12.70
C THR A 81 -5.45 0.99 12.84
N ILE A 82 -5.47 -0.27 13.25
CA ILE A 82 -4.29 -1.13 13.39
C ILE A 82 -4.50 -2.38 12.55
N CYS A 83 -3.62 -2.58 11.58
CA CYS A 83 -3.62 -3.75 10.73
C CYS A 83 -2.47 -4.68 11.10
N GLN A 84 -2.75 -5.96 11.29
CA GLN A 84 -1.76 -7.00 11.55
C GLN A 84 -1.67 -7.97 10.38
N GLN A 85 -0.45 -8.27 9.95
CA GLN A 85 -0.18 -9.34 8.99
C GLN A 85 0.13 -10.65 9.72
N VAL A 86 -0.64 -11.70 9.42
CA VAL A 86 -0.43 -13.08 9.90
C VAL A 86 -0.34 -14.00 8.68
N GLY A 87 0.88 -14.44 8.36
CA GLY A 87 1.15 -15.16 7.11
C GLY A 87 0.90 -14.27 5.88
N SER A 88 0.03 -14.73 4.98
CA SER A 88 -0.41 -13.99 3.79
C SER A 88 -1.69 -13.16 4.03
N GLN A 89 -2.27 -13.21 5.23
CA GLN A 89 -3.50 -12.48 5.55
C GLN A 89 -3.19 -11.20 6.33
N VAL A 90 -3.95 -10.14 6.05
CA VAL A 90 -3.94 -8.88 6.80
C VAL A 90 -5.30 -8.70 7.45
N THR A 91 -5.31 -8.44 8.76
CA THR A 91 -6.53 -8.20 9.55
C THR A 91 -6.43 -6.84 10.22
N CYS A 92 -7.47 -6.01 10.14
CA CYS A 92 -7.52 -4.69 10.78
C CYS A 92 -8.66 -4.64 11.80
N ASN A 93 -8.51 -3.85 12.86
CA ASN A 93 -9.53 -3.64 13.89
C ASN A 93 -10.50 -2.51 13.56
#